data_AF-A0A813AAP0-F1
#
_entry.id   AF-A0A813AAP0-F1
#
_cell.length_a   1.000
_cell.length_b   1.000
_cell.length_c   1.000
_cell.angle_alpha   90.00
_cell.angle_beta   90.00
_cell.angle_gamma   90.00
#
_symmetry.space_group_name_H-M   'P 1'
#
loop_
_entity.id
_entity.type
_entity.pdbx_description
1 polymer ?
#
loop_
_entity_poly.entity_id
_entity_poly.type
_entity_poly.pdbx_seq_one_letter_code
_entity_poly.pdbx_strand_id
1 'polypeptide(L)'
;MVKVTVGKAEDPWCEIELTEEDVEDWKKGVDITEEKLKEVIQLPPITLDNCHEREDGDLQWLSLTVRWDEITFEEEVNGKYWHAVIMALHRIREDFVKKQRKMKHLDWYMTMKKTSDKRNAKYYAACLEGLSRHC
;
A
#
# COMPACT_ATOMS: atom_id res chain seq x y z
N MET A 1 16.81 24.94 -4.77
CA MET A 1 15.73 24.25 -4.02
C MET A 1 14.57 24.20 -4.97
N VAL A 2 14.03 23.01 -5.21
CA VAL A 2 13.01 22.76 -6.24
C VAL A 2 11.73 22.33 -5.54
N LYS A 3 10.65 23.03 -5.84
CA LYS A 3 9.32 22.67 -5.36
C LYS A 3 8.63 21.75 -6.38
N VAL A 4 8.27 20.56 -5.92
CA VAL A 4 7.47 19.59 -6.66
C VAL A 4 6.05 19.66 -6.16
N THR A 5 5.10 19.88 -7.07
CA THR A 5 3.68 19.88 -6.78
C THR A 5 3.06 18.62 -7.37
N VAL A 6 2.39 17.85 -6.54
CA VAL A 6 1.69 16.61 -6.93
C VAL A 6 0.19 16.82 -6.76
N GLY A 7 -0.53 16.76 -7.88
CA GLY A 7 -1.97 17.03 -7.98
C GLY A 7 -2.30 18.07 -9.05
N LYS A 8 -3.57 18.47 -9.14
CA LYS A 8 -3.97 19.51 -10.10
C LYS A 8 -3.40 20.86 -9.66
N ALA A 9 -2.98 21.68 -10.62
CA ALA A 9 -2.43 23.00 -10.35
C ALA A 9 -3.39 23.92 -9.55
N GLU A 10 -4.69 23.69 -9.67
CA GLU A 10 -5.74 24.45 -8.96
C GLU A 10 -6.03 23.91 -7.54
N ASP A 11 -5.64 22.67 -7.25
CA ASP A 11 -5.86 21.99 -5.95
C ASP A 11 -4.73 20.97 -5.70
N PRO A 12 -3.53 21.45 -5.30
CA PRO A 12 -2.37 20.60 -5.11
C PRO A 12 -2.53 19.74 -3.86
N TRP A 13 -2.28 18.44 -3.99
CA TRP A 13 -2.45 17.50 -2.87
C TRP A 13 -1.20 17.47 -2.00
N CYS A 14 -0.03 17.60 -2.60
CA CYS A 14 1.25 17.56 -1.90
C CYS A 14 2.25 18.52 -2.54
N GLU A 15 3.00 19.20 -1.68
CA GLU A 15 4.15 20.01 -2.07
C GLU A 15 5.41 19.43 -1.41
N ILE A 16 6.43 19.17 -2.22
CA ILE A 16 7.66 18.52 -1.79
C ILE A 16 8.82 19.42 -2.17
N GLU A 17 9.61 19.81 -1.18
CA GLU A 17 10.83 20.59 -1.40
C GLU A 17 12.01 19.63 -1.51
N LEU A 18 12.69 19.64 -2.66
CA LEU A 18 13.90 18.86 -2.91
C LEU A 18 15.07 19.79 -3.20
N THR A 19 16.20 19.57 -2.54
CA THR A 19 17.45 20.29 -2.85
C THR A 19 18.31 19.50 -3.85
N GLU A 20 19.31 20.15 -4.44
CA GLU A 20 20.27 19.47 -5.33
C GLU A 20 21.07 18.39 -4.60
N GLU A 21 21.40 18.62 -3.33
CA GLU A 21 22.07 17.64 -2.46
C GLU A 21 21.18 16.43 -2.18
N ASP A 22 19.86 16.62 -2.07
CA ASP A 22 18.91 15.52 -1.83
C ASP A 22 18.77 14.61 -3.04
N VAL A 23 18.87 15.14 -4.26
CA VAL A 23 18.82 14.34 -5.48
C VAL A 23 20.19 13.83 -5.92
N GLU A 24 21.27 14.28 -5.29
CA GLU A 24 22.61 13.75 -5.54
C GLU A 24 22.75 12.32 -5.03
N ASP A 25 22.26 12.06 -3.80
CA ASP A 25 21.96 10.71 -3.32
C ASP A 25 20.53 10.33 -3.67
N TRP A 26 20.38 9.54 -4.74
CA TRP A 26 19.08 9.07 -5.22
C TRP A 26 18.23 8.43 -4.11
N LYS A 27 18.85 7.75 -3.13
CA LYS A 27 18.10 7.08 -2.07
C LYS A 27 17.52 8.10 -1.09
N LYS A 28 18.31 9.10 -0.70
CA LYS A 28 17.86 10.19 0.17
C LYS A 28 16.70 10.95 -0.45
N GLY A 29 16.81 11.33 -1.72
CA GLY A 29 15.74 12.03 -2.44
C GLY A 29 14.46 11.19 -2.53
N VAL A 30 14.58 9.88 -2.79
CA VAL A 30 13.43 8.97 -2.78
C VAL A 30 12.80 8.86 -1.40
N ASP A 31 13.60 8.70 -0.35
CA ASP A 31 13.10 8.51 1.02
C ASP A 31 12.34 9.77 1.50
N ILE A 32 12.88 10.97 1.26
CA ILE A 32 12.21 12.25 1.58
C ILE A 32 10.87 12.37 0.83
N THR A 33 10.89 12.07 -0.46
CA THR A 33 9.71 12.16 -1.31
C THR A 33 8.65 11.13 -0.89
N GLU A 34 9.08 9.92 -0.54
CA GLU A 34 8.22 8.83 -0.08
C GLU A 34 7.53 9.16 1.24
N GLU A 35 8.24 9.73 2.21
CA GLU A 35 7.66 10.14 3.50
C GLU A 35 6.56 11.18 3.31
N LYS A 36 6.84 12.24 2.53
CA LYS A 36 5.86 13.29 2.23
C LYS A 36 4.65 12.77 1.47
N LEU A 37 4.87 11.92 0.47
CA LEU A 37 3.77 11.31 -0.27
C LEU A 37 2.93 10.38 0.60
N LYS A 38 3.52 9.66 1.57
CA LYS A 38 2.77 8.81 2.50
C LYS A 38 1.88 9.60 3.47
N GLU A 39 2.23 10.84 3.81
CA GLU A 39 1.38 11.72 4.64
C GLU A 39 0.08 12.11 3.91
N VAL A 40 0.16 12.29 2.59
CA VAL A 40 -0.93 12.80 1.76
C VAL A 40 -1.73 11.67 1.09
N ILE A 41 -1.05 10.66 0.56
CA ILE A 41 -1.70 9.53 -0.13
C ILE A 41 -2.39 8.64 0.91
N GLN A 42 -3.66 8.93 1.18
CA GLN A 42 -4.52 8.07 1.98
C GLN A 42 -4.94 6.85 1.16
N LEU A 43 -4.09 5.81 1.19
CA LEU A 43 -4.45 4.54 0.60
C LEU A 43 -5.61 3.91 1.40
N PRO A 44 -6.66 3.41 0.73
CA PRO A 44 -7.79 2.83 1.43
C PRO A 44 -7.36 1.61 2.27
N PRO A 45 -7.97 1.39 3.45
CA PRO A 45 -7.56 0.32 4.35
C PRO A 45 -7.74 -1.06 3.71
N ILE A 46 -6.77 -1.95 3.94
CA ILE A 46 -6.80 -3.34 3.48
C ILE A 46 -7.28 -4.20 4.65
N THR A 47 -8.46 -4.80 4.53
CA THR A 47 -9.08 -5.70 5.52
C THR A 47 -9.29 -7.09 4.92
N LEU A 48 -9.66 -8.07 5.73
CA LEU A 48 -10.01 -9.41 5.22
C LEU A 48 -11.26 -9.37 4.33
N ASP A 49 -12.21 -8.48 4.65
CA ASP A 49 -13.48 -8.39 3.93
C ASP A 49 -13.31 -7.80 2.52
N ASN A 50 -12.32 -6.93 2.31
CA ASN A 50 -12.11 -6.21 1.05
C ASN A 50 -10.84 -6.62 0.28
N CYS A 51 -10.13 -7.67 0.72
CA CYS A 51 -8.83 -8.02 0.12
C CYS A 51 -8.93 -8.59 -1.30
N HIS A 52 -10.07 -9.21 -1.66
CA HIS A 52 -10.32 -9.86 -2.95
C HIS A 52 -11.06 -8.99 -3.97
N GLU A 53 -11.81 -7.98 -3.55
CA GLU A 53 -12.54 -7.06 -4.44
C GLU A 53 -11.62 -6.25 -5.38
N ARG A 54 -10.32 -6.25 -5.07
CA ARG A 54 -9.29 -5.39 -5.65
C ARG A 54 -8.36 -6.16 -6.57
N GLU A 55 -8.87 -7.21 -7.24
CA GLU A 55 -8.03 -8.15 -7.98
C GLU A 55 -7.42 -7.60 -9.28
N ASP A 56 -8.02 -6.59 -9.91
CA ASP A 56 -7.46 -5.98 -11.13
C ASP A 56 -7.68 -4.45 -11.24
N GLY A 57 -8.67 -3.88 -10.56
CA GLY A 57 -9.04 -2.46 -10.69
C GLY A 57 -8.15 -1.45 -9.94
N ASP A 58 -7.43 -1.86 -8.88
CA ASP A 58 -6.72 -0.91 -8.00
C ASP A 58 -5.29 -0.57 -8.44
N LEU A 59 -4.75 -1.28 -9.43
CA LEU A 59 -3.60 -0.78 -10.19
C LEU A 59 -3.99 0.45 -11.05
N GLN A 60 -5.27 0.54 -11.41
CA GLN A 60 -5.85 1.71 -12.05
C GLN A 60 -6.02 2.85 -11.05
N TRP A 61 -6.37 2.57 -9.78
CA TRP A 61 -6.53 3.61 -8.76
C TRP A 61 -5.23 4.37 -8.49
N LEU A 62 -4.08 3.70 -8.31
CA LEU A 62 -2.80 4.41 -8.16
C LEU A 62 -2.34 5.12 -9.45
N SER A 63 -2.77 4.61 -10.62
CA SER A 63 -2.66 5.28 -11.92
C SER A 63 -3.69 6.41 -12.15
N LEU A 64 -4.69 6.55 -11.28
CA LEU A 64 -5.76 7.56 -11.29
C LEU A 64 -5.57 8.60 -10.18
N THR A 65 -4.89 8.24 -9.08
CA THR A 65 -4.60 9.12 -7.94
C THR A 65 -3.55 10.14 -8.35
N VAL A 66 -2.42 9.73 -8.94
CA VAL A 66 -1.48 10.70 -9.51
C VAL A 66 -1.40 10.41 -10.99
N ARG A 67 -2.11 11.19 -11.81
CA ARG A 67 -1.80 11.12 -13.23
C ARG A 67 -0.42 11.74 -13.43
N TRP A 68 0.38 11.17 -14.33
CA TRP A 68 1.74 11.68 -14.60
C TRP A 68 1.74 13.14 -15.08
N ASP A 69 0.63 13.60 -15.68
CA ASP A 69 0.36 14.98 -16.07
C ASP A 69 0.03 15.93 -14.89
N GLU A 70 -0.17 15.40 -13.69
CA GLU A 70 -0.45 16.16 -12.46
C GLU A 70 0.80 16.29 -11.57
N ILE A 71 2.00 15.95 -12.07
CA ILE A 71 3.28 16.23 -11.40
C ILE A 71 3.90 17.45 -12.08
N THR A 72 4.00 18.55 -11.35
CA THR A 72 4.57 19.80 -11.86
C THR A 72 5.75 20.23 -10.99
N PHE A 73 6.72 20.88 -11.63
CA PHE A 73 7.90 21.44 -10.97
C PHE A 73 7.87 22.95 -11.15
N GLU A 74 8.27 23.69 -10.11
CA GLU A 74 8.32 25.16 -10.16
C GLU A 74 9.37 25.68 -11.16
N GLU A 75 10.44 24.91 -11.39
CA GLU A 75 11.52 25.21 -12.31
C GLU A 75 11.81 24.01 -13.24
N GLU A 76 12.59 24.23 -14.31
CA GLU A 76 13.03 23.15 -15.18
C GLU A 76 14.04 22.27 -14.45
N VAL A 77 13.67 21.01 -14.21
CA VAL A 77 14.45 20.07 -13.39
C VAL A 77 15.19 19.03 -14.21
N ASN A 78 16.30 18.55 -13.67
CA ASN A 78 17.02 17.40 -14.23
C ASN A 78 16.26 16.08 -13.99
N GLY A 79 16.70 15.00 -14.67
CA GLY A 79 16.08 13.68 -14.54
C GLY A 79 16.19 13.02 -13.15
N LYS A 80 17.06 13.52 -12.24
CA LYS A 80 17.21 12.97 -10.88
C LYS A 80 16.02 13.36 -9.99
N TYR A 81 15.48 14.56 -10.15
CA TYR A 81 14.25 14.98 -9.46
C TYR A 81 13.07 14.11 -9.88
N TRP A 82 12.91 13.89 -11.19
CA TRP A 82 11.93 12.95 -11.72
C TRP A 82 12.12 11.54 -11.15
N HIS A 83 13.37 11.05 -11.11
CA HIS A 83 13.68 9.73 -10.56
C HIS A 83 13.25 9.59 -9.10
N ALA A 84 13.52 10.60 -8.26
CA ALA A 84 13.12 10.60 -6.85
C ALA A 84 11.61 10.41 -6.68
N VAL A 85 10.81 11.19 -7.43
CA VAL A 85 9.34 11.15 -7.38
C VAL A 85 8.79 9.83 -7.92
N ILE A 86 9.26 9.38 -9.08
CA ILE A 86 8.81 8.14 -9.72
C ILE A 86 9.10 6.94 -8.80
N MET A 87 10.30 6.87 -8.24
CA MET A 87 10.70 5.75 -7.39
C MET A 87 9.98 5.76 -6.04
N ALA A 88 9.71 6.93 -5.47
CA ALA A 88 8.91 7.05 -4.25
C ALA A 88 7.48 6.52 -4.46
N LEU A 89 6.80 6.96 -5.52
CA LEU A 89 5.47 6.46 -5.89
C LEU A 89 5.48 4.94 -6.14
N HIS A 90 6.52 4.44 -6.81
CA HIS A 90 6.68 3.01 -7.07
C HIS A 90 6.79 2.21 -5.77
N ARG A 91 7.60 2.66 -4.79
CA ARG A 91 7.74 1.99 -3.48
C ARG A 91 6.44 1.99 -2.69
N ILE A 92 5.71 3.10 -2.67
CA ILE A 92 4.40 3.19 -2.00
C ILE A 92 3.43 2.15 -2.60
N ARG A 93 3.40 2.04 -3.93
CA ARG A 93 2.61 1.04 -4.63
C ARG A 93 3.02 -0.39 -4.25
N GLU A 94 4.31 -0.69 -4.27
CA GLU A 94 4.79 -2.03 -3.90
C GLU A 94 4.42 -2.40 -2.47
N ASP A 95 4.58 -1.48 -1.51
CA ASP A 95 4.24 -1.69 -0.11
C ASP A 95 2.77 -2.02 0.06
N PHE A 96 1.90 -1.30 -0.65
CA PHE A 96 0.47 -1.56 -0.66
C PHE A 96 0.14 -2.96 -1.21
N VAL A 97 0.70 -3.32 -2.36
CA VAL A 97 0.52 -4.64 -2.98
C VAL A 97 1.03 -5.76 -2.06
N LYS A 98 2.16 -5.57 -1.40
CA LYS A 98 2.70 -6.52 -0.41
C LYS A 98 1.74 -6.72 0.76
N LYS A 99 1.16 -5.64 1.30
CA LYS A 99 0.14 -5.72 2.37
C LYS A 99 -1.11 -6.46 1.89
N GLN A 100 -1.61 -6.15 0.68
CA GLN A 100 -2.76 -6.83 0.09
C GLN A 100 -2.54 -8.34 -0.04
N ARG A 101 -1.38 -8.76 -0.57
CA ARG A 101 -1.02 -10.18 -0.70
C ARG A 101 -0.99 -10.90 0.64
N LYS A 102 -0.45 -10.27 1.69
CA LYS A 102 -0.46 -10.83 3.06
C LYS A 102 -1.88 -11.03 3.58
N MET A 103 -2.77 -10.07 3.34
CA MET A 103 -4.17 -10.17 3.77
C MET A 103 -4.92 -11.29 3.04
N LYS A 104 -4.74 -11.42 1.71
CA LYS A 104 -5.31 -12.55 0.94
C LYS A 104 -4.82 -13.90 1.44
N HIS A 105 -3.54 -14.00 1.76
CA HIS A 105 -2.98 -15.23 2.32
C HIS A 105 -3.58 -15.56 3.70
N LEU A 106 -3.80 -14.55 4.53
CA LEU A 106 -4.46 -14.71 5.83
C LEU A 106 -5.91 -15.16 5.68
N ASP A 107 -6.67 -14.57 4.75
CA ASP A 107 -8.05 -14.98 4.45
C ASP A 107 -8.11 -16.44 3.99
N TRP A 108 -7.23 -16.83 3.07
CA TRP A 108 -7.10 -18.21 2.62
C TRP A 108 -6.82 -19.17 3.78
N TYR A 109 -5.87 -18.82 4.67
CA TYR A 109 -5.56 -19.61 5.85
C TYR A 109 -6.77 -19.76 6.80
N MET A 110 -7.48 -18.67 7.07
CA MET A 110 -8.67 -18.68 7.93
C MET A 110 -9.79 -19.54 7.35
N THR A 111 -10.00 -19.47 6.04
CA THR A 111 -10.97 -20.29 5.31
C THR A 111 -10.62 -21.78 5.37
N MET A 112 -9.35 -22.12 5.16
CA MET A 112 -8.85 -23.49 5.27
C MET A 112 -8.99 -24.03 6.70
N LYS A 113 -8.62 -23.24 7.72
CA LYS A 113 -8.77 -23.61 9.13
C LYS A 113 -10.23 -23.88 9.49
N LYS A 114 -11.14 -22.97 9.14
CA LYS A 114 -12.59 -23.14 9.38
C LYS A 114 -13.13 -24.42 8.71
N THR A 115 -12.66 -24.73 7.51
CA THR A 115 -13.07 -25.94 6.78
C THR A 115 -12.48 -27.21 7.40
N SER A 116 -11.23 -27.16 7.84
CA SER A 116 -10.56 -28.24 8.58
C SER A 116 -11.26 -28.52 9.90
N ASP A 117 -11.53 -27.49 10.71
CA ASP A 117 -12.22 -27.60 12.00
C ASP A 117 -13.62 -28.21 11.83
N LYS A 118 -14.35 -27.86 10.77
CA LYS A 118 -15.64 -28.47 10.41
C LYS A 118 -15.52 -29.94 9.99
N ARG A 119 -14.46 -30.32 9.26
CA ARG A 119 -14.23 -31.70 8.80
C ARG A 119 -13.68 -32.60 9.92
N ASN A 120 -13.01 -32.04 10.91
CA ASN A 120 -12.48 -32.74 12.09
C ASN A 120 -13.44 -32.68 13.30
N ALA A 121 -14.70 -33.07 13.10
CA ALA A 121 -15.68 -33.22 14.19
C ALA A 121 -15.23 -34.21 15.30
N LYS A 122 -14.26 -35.10 15.01
CA LYS A 122 -13.68 -36.04 15.99
C LYS A 122 -13.07 -35.36 17.22
N TYR A 123 -12.54 -34.13 17.10
CA TYR A 123 -11.98 -33.41 18.25
C TYR A 123 -13.04 -32.71 19.11
N TYR A 124 -14.15 -32.26 18.52
CA TYR A 124 -15.29 -31.69 19.26
C TYR A 124 -16.09 -32.77 20.01
N ALA A 125 -16.28 -33.95 19.40
CA ALA A 125 -16.97 -35.07 20.03
C ALA A 125 -16.17 -35.66 21.22
N ALA A 126 -14.84 -35.76 21.10
CA ALA A 126 -13.99 -36.26 22.19
C ALA A 126 -13.97 -35.33 23.41
N CYS A 127 -14.10 -34.01 23.23
CA CYS A 127 -14.24 -33.07 24.34
C CYS A 127 -15.62 -33.14 25.03
N LEU A 128 -16.70 -33.37 24.28
CA LEU A 128 -18.05 -33.49 24.85
C LEU A 128 -18.25 -34.83 25.59
N GLU A 129 -17.69 -35.93 25.10
CA GLU A 129 -17.74 -37.21 25.81
C GLU A 129 -16.86 -37.21 27.07
N GLY A 130 -15.71 -36.51 27.06
CA GLY A 130 -14.83 -36.36 28.22
C GLY A 130 -15.43 -35.53 29.36
N LEU A 131 -16.26 -34.53 29.06
CA LEU A 131 -16.98 -33.72 30.05
C LEU A 131 -18.18 -34.44 30.68
N SER A 132 -18.84 -35.35 29.95
CA SER A 132 -19.98 -36.13 30.50
C SER A 132 -19.57 -37.27 31.44
N ARG A 133 -18.29 -37.66 31.46
CA ARG A 133 -17.77 -38.72 32.34
C ARG A 133 -17.28 -38.22 33.71
N HIS A 134 -17.39 -36.91 33.96
CA HIS A 134 -17.03 -36.27 35.23
C HIS A 134 -18.16 -35.44 35.86
N CYS A 135 -19.42 -35.72 35.49
CA CYS A 135 -20.60 -35.31 36.27
C CYS A 135 -21.27 -36.55 36.86
#